data_AF-H9GKS6-F1
#
_entry.id   AF-H9GKS6-F1
#
_cell.length_a   1.000
_cell.length_b   1.000
_cell.length_c   1.000
_cell.angle_alpha   90.00
_cell.angle_beta   90.00
_cell.angle_gamma   90.00
#
_symmetry.space_group_name_H-M   'P 1'
#
loop_
_entity.id
_entity.type
_entity.pdbx_description
1 polymer ?
#
loop_
_entity_poly.entity_id
_entity_poly.type
_entity_poly.pdbx_seq_one_letter_code
_entity_poly.pdbx_strand_id
1 'polypeptide(L)'
;MAELGLNEHHQNEIISYMRFARSKRGLCLKTVDSCFQDLKESRLVEDTFTIDEVTDILDGLQTVVHSEVESELINTAYTNVLLLRQIFFQAEKWYLKLQTDISELENRNLLEQVAEFEKSEFTSSNKKPNPELVKPKLTPLHDGASELLQKEIARLQEENEKLRSRLKTIEVQATSALDEKSKLEKALRELEIIQGDQKLNPTQDLCELESNMADLKYKLEKTLHDSTASQKTLEENLISTKHDLLKVQDQLAMAEKELEKKFQQTAAYRNMKEILSKKNDQIKELRKKLSKYEPDD
;
A
#
# COMPACT_ATOMS: atom_id res chain seq x y z
N MET A 1 23.58 1.38 0.87
CA MET A 1 23.22 2.34 -0.19
C MET A 1 22.48 3.47 0.50
N ALA A 2 22.74 4.72 0.14
CA ALA A 2 21.90 5.81 0.65
C ALA A 2 20.52 5.60 0.00
N GLU A 3 19.54 5.16 0.76
CA GLU A 3 18.18 5.00 0.26
C GLU A 3 17.42 6.27 0.63
N LEU A 4 16.81 6.92 -0.35
CA LEU A 4 15.99 8.12 -0.16
C LEU A 4 14.66 7.81 0.58
N GLY A 5 14.50 6.60 1.13
CA GLY A 5 13.28 6.14 1.80
C GLY A 5 12.11 5.89 0.84
N LEU A 6 12.38 5.72 -0.46
CA LEU A 6 11.38 5.56 -1.51
C LEU A 6 11.35 4.13 -2.04
N ASN A 7 10.21 3.75 -2.63
CA ASN A 7 10.08 2.49 -3.35
C ASN A 7 11.08 2.41 -4.52
N GLU A 8 11.56 1.21 -4.84
CA GLU A 8 12.56 0.95 -5.89
C GLU A 8 12.16 1.58 -7.24
N HIS A 9 10.89 1.49 -7.62
CA HIS A 9 10.38 2.15 -8.83
C HIS A 9 10.60 3.67 -8.79
N HIS A 10 10.22 4.34 -7.70
CA HIS A 10 10.39 5.80 -7.57
C HIS A 10 11.85 6.19 -7.42
N GLN A 11 12.67 5.36 -6.80
CA GLN A 11 14.11 5.55 -6.73
C GLN A 11 14.75 5.50 -8.14
N ASN A 12 14.34 4.55 -8.98
CA ASN A 12 14.80 4.46 -10.37
C ASN A 12 14.38 5.66 -11.22
N GLU A 13 13.16 6.17 -11.04
CA GLU A 13 12.70 7.40 -11.70
C GLU A 13 13.52 8.62 -11.26
N ILE A 14 13.82 8.74 -9.95
CA ILE A 14 14.68 9.82 -9.44
C ILE A 14 16.10 9.71 -10.00
N ILE A 15 16.69 8.52 -10.04
CA ILE A 15 18.01 8.31 -10.65
C ILE A 15 18.01 8.74 -12.13
N SER A 16 16.94 8.42 -12.86
CA SER A 16 16.78 8.81 -14.27
C SER A 16 16.73 10.32 -14.44
N TYR A 17 15.97 11.02 -13.58
CA TYR A 17 15.95 12.48 -13.56
C TYR A 17 17.31 13.07 -13.14
N MET A 18 17.99 12.50 -12.15
CA MET A 18 19.34 12.94 -11.74
C MET A 18 20.36 12.82 -12.88
N ARG A 19 20.30 11.74 -13.68
CA ARG A 19 21.14 11.59 -14.90
C ARG A 19 20.88 12.73 -15.88
N PHE A 20 19.61 13.01 -16.14
CA PHE A 20 19.20 14.10 -17.02
C PHE A 20 19.71 15.45 -16.50
N ALA A 21 19.47 15.78 -15.23
CA ALA A 21 19.91 17.02 -14.59
C ALA A 21 21.44 17.17 -14.61
N ARG A 22 22.17 16.09 -14.34
CA ARG A 22 23.64 16.09 -14.43
C ARG A 22 24.14 16.34 -15.84
N SER A 23 23.51 15.74 -16.85
CA SER A 23 23.85 15.99 -18.26
C SER A 23 23.59 17.45 -18.64
N LYS A 24 22.48 18.03 -18.18
CA LYS A 24 22.13 19.44 -18.39
C LYS A 24 23.13 20.38 -17.74
N ARG A 25 23.49 20.15 -16.47
CA ARG A 25 24.57 20.87 -15.78
C ARG A 25 25.88 20.81 -16.56
N GLY A 26 26.25 19.64 -17.07
CA GLY A 26 27.46 19.47 -17.89
C GLY A 26 27.42 20.24 -19.21
N LEU A 27 26.24 20.38 -19.84
CA LEU A 27 26.06 21.20 -21.03
C LEU A 27 26.17 22.68 -20.72
N CYS A 28 25.51 23.16 -19.67
CA CYS A 28 25.58 24.54 -19.19
C CYS A 28 27.03 24.99 -18.96
N LEU A 29 27.82 24.18 -18.25
CA LEU A 29 29.24 24.46 -18.02
C LEU A 29 30.03 24.57 -19.33
N LYS A 30 29.78 23.68 -20.30
CA LYS A 30 30.43 23.75 -21.61
C LYS A 30 30.03 25.00 -22.38
N THR A 31 28.77 25.42 -22.33
CA THR A 31 28.33 26.65 -23.00
C THR A 31 29.01 27.86 -22.39
N VAL A 32 29.12 27.92 -21.06
CA VAL A 32 29.88 28.98 -20.38
C VAL A 32 31.34 28.96 -20.84
N ASP A 33 32.01 27.81 -20.81
CA ASP A 33 33.40 27.67 -21.29
C ASP A 33 33.55 28.14 -22.75
N SER A 34 32.58 27.81 -23.61
CA SER A 34 32.54 28.28 -24.99
C SER A 34 32.43 29.81 -25.09
N CYS A 35 31.61 30.48 -24.28
CA CYS A 35 31.55 31.95 -24.27
C CYS A 35 32.92 32.59 -23.97
N PHE A 36 33.68 32.02 -23.02
CA PHE A 36 35.03 32.49 -22.72
C PHE A 36 36.01 32.20 -23.85
N GLN A 37 35.89 31.03 -24.50
CA GLN A 37 36.75 30.67 -25.62
C GLN A 37 36.48 31.55 -26.84
N ASP A 38 35.21 31.80 -27.16
CA ASP A 38 34.78 32.68 -28.25
C ASP A 38 35.30 34.11 -28.03
N LEU A 39 35.27 34.61 -26.79
CA LEU A 39 35.85 35.91 -26.47
C LEU A 39 37.36 35.94 -26.68
N LYS A 40 38.07 34.88 -26.24
CA LYS A 40 39.52 34.78 -26.42
C LYS A 40 39.90 34.79 -27.90
N GLU A 41 39.18 34.06 -28.72
CA GLU A 41 39.44 33.94 -30.16
C GLU A 41 39.02 35.19 -30.94
N SER A 42 38.02 35.94 -30.47
CA SER A 42 37.48 37.09 -31.21
C SER A 42 38.00 38.45 -30.75
N ARG A 43 38.19 38.68 -29.45
CA ARG A 43 38.53 40.01 -28.88
C ARG A 43 39.92 40.08 -28.23
N LEU A 44 40.50 38.95 -27.80
CA LEU A 44 41.86 38.90 -27.23
C LEU A 44 42.92 38.47 -28.26
N VAL A 45 42.97 39.17 -29.39
CA VAL A 45 43.89 38.85 -30.51
C VAL A 45 45.13 39.74 -30.51
N GLU A 46 45.06 40.89 -29.84
CA GLU A 46 46.13 41.89 -29.81
C GLU A 46 47.11 41.67 -28.65
N ASP A 47 48.38 42.08 -28.83
CA ASP A 47 49.44 41.91 -27.82
C ASP A 47 49.39 42.97 -26.70
N THR A 48 48.72 44.10 -26.93
CA THR A 48 48.63 45.22 -25.99
C THR A 48 47.22 45.76 -25.93
N PHE A 49 46.69 45.94 -24.71
CA PHE A 49 45.38 46.53 -24.47
C PHE A 49 45.47 47.70 -23.49
N THR A 50 44.61 48.69 -23.69
CA THR A 50 44.34 49.73 -22.71
C THR A 50 43.40 49.22 -21.62
N ILE A 51 43.39 49.91 -20.47
CA ILE A 51 42.51 49.55 -19.34
C ILE A 51 41.04 49.64 -19.75
N ASP A 52 40.67 50.65 -20.53
CA ASP A 52 39.29 50.87 -20.98
C ASP A 52 38.82 49.75 -21.91
N GLU A 53 39.68 49.28 -22.83
CA GLU A 53 39.37 48.16 -23.72
C GLU A 53 39.21 46.84 -22.95
N VAL A 54 40.10 46.55 -21.99
CA VAL A 54 39.97 45.35 -21.15
C VAL A 54 38.68 45.40 -20.33
N THR A 55 38.31 46.58 -19.82
CA THR A 55 37.07 46.76 -19.05
C THR A 55 35.84 46.49 -19.93
N ASP A 56 35.78 47.06 -21.13
CA ASP A 56 34.70 46.79 -22.09
C ASP A 56 34.60 45.32 -22.51
N ILE A 57 35.74 44.66 -22.72
CA ILE A 57 35.80 43.22 -23.02
C ILE A 57 35.23 42.39 -21.87
N LEU A 58 35.55 42.73 -20.62
CA LEU A 58 35.05 42.02 -19.44
C LEU A 58 33.55 42.28 -19.21
N ASP A 59 33.09 43.52 -19.38
CA ASP A 59 31.67 43.88 -19.24
C ASP A 59 30.80 43.19 -20.30
N GLY A 60 31.31 43.11 -21.55
CA GLY A 60 30.68 42.37 -22.63
C GLY A 60 30.58 40.88 -22.33
N LEU A 61 31.67 40.27 -21.85
CA LEU A 61 31.67 38.86 -21.45
C LEU A 61 30.70 38.60 -20.29
N GLN A 62 30.70 39.46 -19.27
CA GLN A 62 29.78 39.35 -18.14
C GLN A 62 28.33 39.36 -18.62
N THR A 63 27.97 40.25 -19.55
CA THR A 63 26.62 40.34 -20.10
C THR A 63 26.21 39.05 -20.81
N VAL A 64 27.09 38.49 -21.64
CA VAL A 64 26.81 37.24 -22.38
C VAL A 64 26.68 36.05 -21.42
N VAL A 65 27.63 35.88 -20.50
CA VAL A 65 27.61 34.77 -19.54
C VAL A 65 26.41 34.88 -18.61
N HIS A 66 26.07 36.09 -18.14
CA HIS A 66 24.89 36.32 -17.30
C HIS A 66 23.61 35.91 -18.03
N SER A 67 23.44 36.34 -19.28
CA SER A 67 22.28 35.99 -20.11
C SER A 67 22.15 34.47 -20.29
N GLU A 68 23.25 33.77 -20.55
CA GLU A 68 23.22 32.32 -20.76
C GLU A 68 22.86 31.57 -19.47
N VAL A 69 23.46 31.96 -18.34
CA VAL A 69 23.18 31.34 -17.03
C VAL A 69 21.74 31.63 -16.59
N GLU A 70 21.26 32.86 -16.76
CA GLU A 70 19.87 33.23 -16.44
C GLU A 70 18.87 32.41 -17.26
N SER A 71 19.10 32.28 -18.57
CA SER A 71 18.29 31.45 -19.47
C SER A 71 18.22 29.99 -19.00
N GLU A 72 19.37 29.39 -18.62
CA GLU A 72 19.40 28.00 -18.15
C GLU A 72 18.74 27.82 -16.77
N LEU A 73 18.87 28.79 -15.85
CA LEU A 73 18.19 28.76 -14.56
C LEU A 73 16.67 28.81 -14.74
N ILE A 74 16.17 29.66 -15.64
CA ILE A 74 14.76 29.73 -16.00
C ILE A 74 14.29 28.40 -16.60
N ASN A 75 15.05 27.84 -17.54
CA ASN A 75 14.74 26.54 -18.15
C ASN A 75 14.71 25.40 -17.13
N THR A 76 15.61 25.43 -16.13
CA THR A 76 15.62 24.47 -15.03
C THR A 76 14.33 24.56 -14.20
N ALA A 77 13.89 25.78 -13.85
CA ALA A 77 12.64 25.98 -13.14
C ALA A 77 11.43 25.45 -13.94
N TYR A 78 11.35 25.76 -15.24
CA TYR A 78 10.28 25.26 -16.10
C TYR A 78 10.29 23.74 -16.23
N THR A 79 11.45 23.13 -16.37
CA THR A 79 11.60 21.67 -16.44
C THR A 79 11.10 21.01 -15.15
N ASN A 80 11.41 21.59 -13.99
CA ASN A 80 10.97 21.07 -12.69
C ASN A 80 9.45 21.21 -12.51
N VAL A 81 8.87 22.33 -12.93
CA VAL A 81 7.41 22.52 -12.93
C VAL A 81 6.72 21.50 -13.85
N LEU A 82 7.29 21.19 -15.01
CA LEU A 82 6.77 20.15 -15.90
C LEU A 82 6.81 18.76 -15.25
N LEU A 83 7.91 18.43 -14.56
CA LEU A 83 8.01 17.18 -13.81
C LEU A 83 6.95 17.10 -12.70
N LEU A 84 6.81 18.16 -11.91
CA LEU A 84 5.77 18.23 -10.87
C LEU A 84 4.37 18.09 -11.45
N ARG A 85 4.07 18.75 -12.58
CA ARG A 85 2.81 18.60 -13.30
C ARG A 85 2.56 17.14 -13.69
N GLN A 86 3.57 16.43 -14.19
CA GLN A 86 3.45 15.02 -14.55
C GLN A 86 3.17 14.13 -13.33
N ILE A 87 3.82 14.41 -12.20
CA ILE A 87 3.60 13.69 -10.93
C ILE A 87 2.17 13.94 -10.42
N PHE A 88 1.71 15.19 -10.39
CA PHE A 88 0.36 15.53 -9.94
C PHE A 88 -0.72 14.96 -10.84
N PHE A 89 -0.52 14.94 -12.16
CA PHE A 89 -1.47 14.29 -13.07
C PHE A 89 -1.59 12.78 -12.80
N GLN A 90 -0.51 12.11 -12.42
CA GLN A 90 -0.58 10.71 -11.98
C GLN A 90 -1.31 10.59 -10.65
N ALA A 91 -0.98 11.42 -9.66
CA ALA A 91 -1.63 11.41 -8.35
C ALA A 91 -3.15 11.65 -8.44
N GLU A 92 -3.58 12.60 -9.27
CA GLU A 92 -5.00 12.90 -9.50
C GLU A 92 -5.78 11.72 -10.09
N LYS A 93 -5.17 10.93 -10.99
CA LYS A 93 -5.80 9.70 -11.51
C LYS A 93 -6.11 8.68 -10.41
N TRP A 94 -5.33 8.70 -9.34
CA TRP A 94 -5.53 7.85 -8.16
C TRP A 94 -6.24 8.58 -7.02
N TYR A 95 -6.80 9.78 -7.28
CA TYR A 95 -7.48 10.62 -6.30
C TYR A 95 -6.63 10.99 -5.07
N LEU A 96 -5.31 11.02 -5.24
CA LEU A 96 -4.36 11.38 -4.19
C LEU A 96 -4.15 12.89 -4.17
N LYS A 97 -4.23 13.49 -2.97
CA LYS A 97 -3.86 14.89 -2.73
C LYS A 97 -2.44 14.92 -2.19
N LEU A 98 -1.48 15.21 -3.05
CA LEU A 98 -0.09 15.39 -2.65
C LEU A 98 0.11 16.82 -2.11
N GLN A 99 0.88 16.93 -1.03
CA GLN A 99 1.33 18.19 -0.46
C GLN A 99 2.84 18.17 -0.39
N THR A 100 3.46 19.25 -0.84
CA THR A 100 4.92 19.45 -0.77
C THR A 100 5.21 20.57 0.21
N ASP A 101 6.06 20.32 1.19
CA ASP A 101 6.54 21.37 2.09
C ASP A 101 7.70 22.11 1.40
N ILE A 102 7.42 23.34 0.95
CA ILE A 102 8.39 24.20 0.28
C ILE A 102 9.53 24.57 1.25
N SER A 103 9.26 24.61 2.55
CA SER A 103 10.24 24.97 3.59
C SER A 103 11.39 23.96 3.67
N GLU A 104 11.15 22.72 3.25
CA GLU A 104 12.18 21.67 3.25
C GLU A 104 13.13 21.75 2.05
N LEU A 105 12.79 22.48 0.98
CA LEU A 105 13.63 22.56 -0.23
C LEU A 105 14.97 23.26 0.02
N GLU A 106 15.02 24.17 0.99
CA GLU A 106 16.25 24.87 1.41
C GLU A 106 16.98 24.15 2.56
N ASN A 107 16.46 23.00 3.01
CA ASN A 107 17.08 22.25 4.08
C ASN A 107 18.41 21.67 3.62
N ARG A 108 19.50 22.29 4.11
CA ARG A 108 20.87 21.92 3.77
C ARG A 108 21.21 20.45 4.04
N ASN A 109 20.61 19.84 5.06
CA ASN A 109 20.84 18.43 5.39
C ASN A 109 20.19 17.52 4.32
N LEU A 110 18.95 17.81 3.91
CA LEU A 110 18.29 17.05 2.85
C LEU A 110 19.02 17.21 1.51
N LEU A 111 19.49 18.42 1.20
CA LEU A 111 20.31 18.67 0.01
C LEU A 111 21.63 17.90 0.04
N GLU A 112 22.29 17.81 1.21
CA GLU A 112 23.52 17.05 1.37
C GLU A 112 23.30 15.54 1.23
N GLN A 113 22.19 15.00 1.76
CA GLN A 113 21.82 13.60 1.56
C GLN A 113 21.57 13.28 0.07
N VAL A 114 20.88 14.16 -0.63
CA VAL A 114 20.65 14.03 -2.08
C VAL A 114 21.97 14.11 -2.86
N ALA A 115 22.90 14.99 -2.46
CA ALA A 115 24.21 15.09 -3.07
C ALA A 115 25.09 13.85 -2.82
N GLU A 116 25.06 13.30 -1.61
CA GLU A 116 25.75 12.04 -1.29
C GLU A 116 25.15 10.87 -2.07
N PHE A 117 23.82 10.82 -2.20
CA PHE A 117 23.13 9.85 -3.03
C PHE A 117 23.57 9.94 -4.50
N GLU A 118 23.50 11.13 -5.11
CA GLU A 118 23.98 11.38 -6.48
C GLU A 118 25.42 10.87 -6.63
N LYS A 119 26.30 11.26 -5.71
CA LYS A 119 27.70 10.83 -5.74
C LYS A 119 27.82 9.31 -5.70
N SER A 120 27.15 8.65 -4.76
CA SER A 120 27.24 7.20 -4.57
C SER A 120 26.76 6.40 -5.79
N GLU A 121 25.70 6.85 -6.46
CA GLU A 121 25.14 6.21 -7.66
C GLU A 121 26.05 6.36 -8.88
N PHE A 122 26.73 7.51 -9.02
CA PHE A 122 27.56 7.80 -10.19
C PHE A 122 29.07 7.60 -10.00
N THR A 123 29.57 7.38 -8.78
CA THR A 123 30.95 6.91 -8.56
C THR A 123 31.06 5.38 -8.65
N SER A 124 29.96 4.67 -8.40
CA SER A 124 29.91 3.20 -8.43
C SER A 124 29.84 2.63 -9.87
N SER A 125 29.62 3.49 -10.88
CA SER A 125 29.42 3.12 -12.28
C SER A 125 30.70 2.85 -13.10
N ASN A 126 31.87 2.76 -12.47
CA ASN A 126 33.08 2.21 -13.13
C ASN A 126 33.06 0.68 -13.28
N LYS A 127 31.98 0.01 -12.87
CA LYS A 127 31.68 -1.36 -13.32
C LYS A 127 30.87 -1.28 -14.61
N LYS A 128 31.38 -1.98 -15.64
CA LYS A 128 30.87 -2.08 -17.02
C LYS A 128 29.34 -1.89 -17.14
N PRO A 129 28.86 -1.18 -18.18
CA PRO A 129 27.44 -1.11 -18.46
C PRO A 129 26.93 -2.54 -18.69
N ASN A 130 26.11 -3.04 -17.78
CA ASN A 130 25.43 -4.31 -17.98
C ASN A 130 24.38 -4.07 -19.09
N PRO A 131 24.44 -4.76 -20.24
CA PRO A 131 23.53 -4.52 -21.37
C PRO A 131 22.09 -5.03 -21.12
N GLU A 132 21.75 -5.41 -19.89
CA GLU A 132 20.41 -5.87 -19.50
C GLU A 132 19.46 -4.77 -19.05
N LEU A 133 19.80 -3.48 -19.20
CA LEU A 133 18.81 -2.40 -19.24
C LEU A 133 18.04 -2.42 -20.58
N VAL A 134 17.58 -3.60 -20.98
CA VAL A 134 16.32 -3.72 -21.72
C VAL A 134 15.31 -3.06 -20.82
N LYS A 135 14.85 -1.86 -21.21
CA LYS A 135 13.66 -1.21 -20.65
C LYS A 135 12.69 -2.32 -20.23
N PRO A 136 12.41 -2.54 -18.93
CA PRO A 136 11.31 -3.40 -18.59
C PRO A 136 10.12 -2.75 -19.26
N LYS A 137 9.66 -3.41 -20.33
CA LYS A 137 8.47 -3.03 -21.07
C LYS A 137 7.42 -2.87 -19.98
N LEU A 138 6.95 -1.64 -19.80
CA LEU A 138 5.95 -1.27 -18.80
C LEU A 138 4.86 -2.35 -18.80
N THR A 139 4.93 -3.27 -17.85
CA THR A 139 3.76 -4.02 -17.45
C THR A 139 2.96 -3.05 -16.61
N PRO A 140 1.71 -2.75 -16.99
CA PRO A 140 0.88 -1.87 -16.19
C PRO A 140 0.89 -2.38 -14.74
N LEU A 141 1.20 -1.49 -13.79
CA LEU A 141 0.98 -1.71 -12.35
C LEU A 141 -0.53 -1.78 -12.02
N HIS A 142 -1.31 -2.41 -12.90
CA HIS A 142 -2.72 -2.69 -12.69
C HIS A 142 -2.88 -3.83 -11.67
N ASP A 143 -1.91 -4.74 -11.60
CA ASP A 143 -2.11 -6.03 -10.92
C ASP A 143 -2.04 -5.98 -9.38
N GLY A 144 -1.42 -5.01 -8.72
CA GLY A 144 -1.42 -5.02 -7.23
C GLY A 144 -2.81 -4.82 -6.62
N ALA A 145 -3.48 -3.75 -7.02
CA ALA A 145 -4.84 -3.44 -6.58
C ALA A 145 -5.90 -4.22 -7.38
N SER A 146 -5.66 -4.46 -8.67
CA SER A 146 -6.60 -5.23 -9.48
C SER A 146 -6.54 -6.72 -9.16
N GLU A 147 -5.41 -7.34 -8.80
CA GLU A 147 -5.40 -8.75 -8.37
C GLU A 147 -6.08 -8.92 -7.01
N LEU A 148 -5.90 -7.99 -6.08
CA LEU A 148 -6.63 -8.02 -4.80
C LEU A 148 -8.13 -7.86 -5.04
N LEU A 149 -8.52 -6.94 -5.94
CA LEU A 149 -9.91 -6.78 -6.35
C LEU A 149 -10.42 -8.00 -7.13
N GLN A 150 -9.62 -8.61 -8.00
CA GLN A 150 -9.97 -9.82 -8.76
C GLN A 150 -10.14 -11.01 -7.81
N LYS A 151 -9.29 -11.14 -6.79
CA LYS A 151 -9.40 -12.16 -5.74
C LYS A 151 -10.65 -11.95 -4.90
N GLU A 152 -10.97 -10.70 -4.55
CA GLU A 152 -12.20 -10.40 -3.81
C GLU A 152 -13.44 -10.63 -4.70
N ILE A 153 -13.40 -10.25 -5.98
CA ILE A 153 -14.46 -10.52 -6.96
C ILE A 153 -14.64 -12.04 -7.12
N ALA A 154 -13.57 -12.82 -7.26
CA ALA A 154 -13.64 -14.26 -7.38
C ALA A 154 -14.20 -14.91 -6.10
N ARG A 155 -13.78 -14.45 -4.92
CA ARG A 155 -14.34 -14.91 -3.63
C ARG A 155 -15.82 -14.60 -3.51
N LEU A 156 -16.23 -13.38 -3.87
CA LEU A 156 -17.63 -12.96 -3.87
C LEU A 156 -18.47 -13.69 -4.91
N GLN A 157 -17.89 -14.06 -6.06
CA GLN A 157 -18.55 -14.88 -7.07
C GLN A 157 -18.75 -16.32 -6.59
N GLU A 158 -17.73 -16.93 -5.99
CA GLU A 158 -17.81 -18.27 -5.39
C GLU A 158 -18.85 -18.30 -4.25
N GLU A 159 -18.85 -17.28 -3.39
CA GLU A 159 -19.83 -17.16 -2.31
C GLU A 159 -21.25 -16.97 -2.86
N ASN A 160 -21.42 -16.18 -3.93
CA ASN A 160 -22.70 -16.05 -4.62
C ASN A 160 -23.16 -17.37 -5.27
N GLU A 161 -22.28 -18.14 -5.89
CA GLU A 161 -22.63 -19.45 -6.44
C GLU A 161 -23.02 -20.46 -5.34
N LYS A 162 -22.32 -20.42 -4.20
CA LYS A 162 -22.65 -21.22 -3.03
C LYS A 162 -23.99 -20.82 -2.41
N LEU A 163 -24.30 -19.52 -2.38
CA LEU A 163 -25.61 -19.03 -1.93
C LEU A 163 -26.71 -19.41 -2.93
N ARG A 164 -26.48 -19.27 -4.24
CA ARG A 164 -27.42 -19.66 -5.29
C ARG A 164 -27.72 -21.16 -5.28
N SER A 165 -26.70 -22.00 -5.10
CA SER A 165 -26.89 -23.45 -4.99
C SER A 165 -27.69 -23.83 -3.73
N ARG A 166 -27.39 -23.21 -2.57
CA ARG A 166 -28.20 -23.36 -1.36
C ARG A 166 -29.64 -22.92 -1.55
N LEU A 167 -29.85 -21.77 -2.19
CA LEU A 167 -31.20 -21.27 -2.54
C LEU A 167 -31.94 -22.29 -3.39
N LYS A 168 -31.31 -22.82 -4.44
CA LYS A 168 -31.90 -23.85 -5.31
C LYS A 168 -32.25 -25.13 -4.55
N THR A 169 -31.39 -25.59 -3.63
CA THR A 169 -31.68 -26.75 -2.78
C THR A 169 -32.88 -26.50 -1.87
N ILE A 170 -32.94 -25.32 -1.24
CA ILE A 170 -34.06 -24.93 -0.38
C ILE A 170 -35.35 -24.79 -1.20
N GLU A 171 -35.29 -24.22 -2.40
CA GLU A 171 -36.44 -24.14 -3.30
C GLU A 171 -36.96 -25.52 -3.67
N VAL A 172 -36.08 -26.47 -4.02
CA VAL A 172 -36.47 -27.87 -4.32
C VAL A 172 -37.08 -28.56 -3.09
N GLN A 173 -36.53 -28.31 -1.90
CA GLN A 173 -37.10 -28.82 -0.65
C GLN A 173 -38.46 -28.20 -0.35
N ALA A 174 -38.64 -26.90 -0.61
CA ALA A 174 -39.92 -26.23 -0.40
C ALA A 174 -41.00 -26.69 -1.40
N THR A 175 -40.65 -26.90 -2.68
CA THR A 175 -41.59 -27.41 -3.69
C THR A 175 -41.96 -28.87 -3.42
N SER A 176 -41.00 -29.73 -3.06
CA SER A 176 -41.30 -31.11 -2.67
C SER A 176 -42.18 -31.19 -1.42
N ALA A 177 -41.91 -30.37 -0.40
CA ALA A 177 -42.76 -30.27 0.79
C ALA A 177 -44.17 -29.75 0.45
N LEU A 178 -44.29 -28.81 -0.49
CA LEU A 178 -45.60 -28.32 -0.96
C LEU A 178 -46.36 -29.40 -1.74
N ASP A 179 -45.68 -30.17 -2.59
CA ASP A 179 -46.26 -31.28 -3.32
C ASP A 179 -46.74 -32.38 -2.37
N GLU A 180 -45.94 -32.74 -1.36
CA GLU A 180 -46.31 -33.67 -0.30
C GLU A 180 -47.51 -33.15 0.49
N LYS A 181 -47.51 -31.88 0.88
CA LYS A 181 -48.66 -31.23 1.53
C LYS A 181 -49.91 -31.32 0.65
N SER A 182 -49.81 -31.06 -0.64
CA SER A 182 -50.95 -31.12 -1.56
C SER A 182 -51.50 -32.55 -1.72
N LYS A 183 -50.63 -33.55 -1.74
CA LYS A 183 -51.01 -34.98 -1.77
C LYS A 183 -51.68 -35.38 -0.47
N LEU A 184 -51.13 -34.98 0.67
CA LEU A 184 -51.72 -35.21 1.99
C LEU A 184 -53.07 -34.51 2.13
N GLU A 185 -53.23 -33.28 1.66
CA GLU A 185 -54.52 -32.57 1.65
C GLU A 185 -55.57 -33.23 0.75
N LYS A 186 -55.15 -33.84 -0.38
CA LYS A 186 -56.05 -34.63 -1.21
C LYS A 186 -56.46 -35.93 -0.53
N ALA A 187 -55.50 -36.66 0.03
CA ALA A 187 -55.75 -37.88 0.79
C ALA A 187 -56.64 -37.61 2.02
N LEU A 188 -56.45 -36.47 2.70
CA LEU A 188 -57.29 -36.04 3.82
C LEU A 188 -58.73 -35.78 3.36
N ARG A 189 -58.92 -35.07 2.23
CA ARG A 189 -60.25 -34.84 1.66
C ARG A 189 -60.93 -36.13 1.19
N GLU A 190 -60.18 -37.05 0.60
CA GLU A 190 -60.70 -38.37 0.24
C GLU A 190 -61.10 -39.18 1.48
N LEU A 191 -60.30 -39.14 2.56
CA LEU A 191 -60.64 -39.76 3.83
C LEU A 191 -61.85 -39.11 4.52
N GLU A 192 -62.01 -37.78 4.44
CA GLU A 192 -63.19 -37.06 4.95
C GLU A 192 -64.46 -37.45 4.17
N ILE A 193 -64.36 -37.66 2.86
CA ILE A 193 -65.48 -38.16 2.03
C ILE A 193 -65.81 -39.62 2.38
N ILE A 194 -64.80 -40.45 2.64
CA ILE A 194 -64.98 -41.86 3.06
C ILE A 194 -65.56 -41.95 4.48
N GLN A 195 -65.18 -41.05 5.40
CA GLN A 195 -65.75 -40.96 6.75
C GLN A 195 -67.19 -40.42 6.76
N GLY A 196 -67.62 -39.68 5.73
CA GLY A 196 -68.99 -39.23 5.57
C GLY A 196 -70.01 -40.35 5.35
N ASP A 197 -69.57 -41.56 4.98
CA ASP A 197 -70.47 -42.64 4.53
C ASP A 197 -70.28 -43.99 5.25
N GLN A 198 -69.50 -44.06 6.34
CA GLN A 198 -69.33 -45.30 7.10
C GLN A 198 -69.55 -45.14 8.60
N LYS A 199 -70.64 -45.78 9.07
CA LYS A 199 -70.87 -46.11 10.48
C LYS A 199 -69.71 -46.95 11.02
N LEU A 200 -68.88 -46.28 11.81
CA LEU A 200 -68.11 -46.72 12.98
C LEU A 200 -68.09 -48.22 13.31
N ASN A 201 -66.88 -48.80 13.34
CA ASN A 201 -66.51 -49.86 14.27
C ASN A 201 -65.41 -49.31 15.22
N PRO A 202 -65.65 -49.14 16.53
CA PRO A 202 -64.89 -48.19 17.36
C PRO A 202 -63.56 -48.72 17.94
N THR A 203 -63.13 -49.93 17.58
CA THR A 203 -62.05 -50.63 18.32
C THR A 203 -60.79 -50.90 17.51
N GLN A 204 -60.81 -50.73 16.19
CA GLN A 204 -59.64 -50.99 15.33
C GLN A 204 -58.93 -49.67 14.96
N ASP A 205 -59.71 -48.63 14.66
CA ASP A 205 -59.20 -47.29 14.36
C ASP A 205 -58.51 -46.62 15.55
N LEU A 206 -58.90 -46.98 16.78
CA LEU A 206 -58.31 -46.45 18.00
C LEU A 206 -56.89 -47.02 18.23
N CYS A 207 -56.69 -48.30 17.96
CA CYS A 207 -55.36 -48.93 17.98
C CYS A 207 -54.45 -48.41 16.85
N GLU A 208 -54.99 -48.20 15.65
CA GLU A 208 -54.22 -47.64 14.52
C GLU A 208 -53.86 -46.17 14.74
N LEU A 209 -54.77 -45.38 15.32
CA LEU A 209 -54.51 -43.99 15.68
C LEU A 209 -53.50 -43.88 16.84
N GLU A 210 -53.59 -44.77 17.84
CA GLU A 210 -52.59 -44.89 18.90
C GLU A 210 -51.21 -45.30 18.33
N SER A 211 -51.17 -46.21 17.36
CA SER A 211 -49.93 -46.60 16.67
C SER A 211 -49.33 -45.44 15.86
N ASN A 212 -50.15 -44.71 15.09
CA ASN A 212 -49.70 -43.56 14.32
C ASN A 212 -49.25 -42.40 15.22
N MET A 213 -49.93 -42.19 16.36
CA MET A 213 -49.54 -41.20 17.35
C MET A 213 -48.24 -41.59 18.06
N ALA A 214 -48.02 -42.89 18.32
CA ALA A 214 -46.75 -43.42 18.82
C ALA A 214 -45.62 -43.22 17.81
N ASP A 215 -45.85 -43.50 16.53
CA ASP A 215 -44.87 -43.28 15.45
C ASP A 215 -44.53 -41.80 15.25
N LEU A 216 -45.54 -40.92 15.31
CA LEU A 216 -45.34 -39.48 15.21
C LEU A 216 -44.54 -38.95 16.41
N LYS A 217 -44.87 -39.42 17.62
CA LYS A 217 -44.12 -39.08 18.84
C LYS A 217 -42.68 -39.55 18.75
N TYR A 218 -42.43 -40.77 18.29
CA TYR A 218 -41.09 -41.31 18.07
C TYR A 218 -40.31 -40.49 17.03
N LYS A 219 -40.92 -40.12 15.90
CA LYS A 219 -40.26 -39.27 14.88
C LYS A 219 -39.93 -37.88 15.40
N LEU A 220 -40.83 -37.28 16.17
CA LEU A 220 -40.64 -35.94 16.73
C LEU A 220 -39.54 -35.96 17.79
N GLU A 221 -39.53 -36.96 18.66
CA GLU A 221 -38.49 -37.19 19.66
C GLU A 221 -37.12 -37.47 19.02
N LYS A 222 -37.10 -38.25 17.93
CA LYS A 222 -35.89 -38.49 17.13
C LYS A 222 -35.37 -37.21 16.47
N THR A 223 -36.24 -36.42 15.85
CA THR A 223 -35.83 -35.15 15.20
C THR A 223 -35.30 -34.16 16.22
N LEU A 224 -35.93 -34.09 17.40
CA LEU A 224 -35.49 -33.24 18.50
C LEU A 224 -34.12 -33.71 19.03
N HIS A 225 -33.91 -35.02 19.16
CA HIS A 225 -32.63 -35.60 19.54
C HIS A 225 -31.52 -35.29 18.52
N ASP A 226 -31.79 -35.51 17.22
CA ASP A 226 -30.85 -35.25 16.12
C ASP A 226 -30.49 -33.76 16.04
N SER A 227 -31.47 -32.87 16.20
CA SER A 227 -31.22 -31.43 16.25
C SER A 227 -30.40 -31.02 17.47
N THR A 228 -30.66 -31.62 18.63
CA THR A 228 -29.91 -31.36 19.87
C THR A 228 -28.47 -31.86 19.76
N ALA A 229 -28.25 -33.02 19.14
CA ALA A 229 -26.93 -33.58 18.89
C ALA A 229 -26.13 -32.71 17.91
N SER A 230 -26.76 -32.24 16.83
CA SER A 230 -26.15 -31.31 15.88
C SER A 230 -25.80 -29.97 16.55
N GLN A 231 -26.67 -29.45 17.42
CA GLN A 231 -26.37 -28.24 18.19
C GLN A 231 -25.16 -28.42 19.12
N LYS A 232 -25.07 -29.54 19.84
CA LYS A 232 -23.93 -29.85 20.71
C LYS A 232 -22.60 -29.93 19.94
N THR A 233 -22.61 -30.59 18.79
CA THR A 233 -21.39 -30.68 17.95
C THR A 233 -20.97 -29.32 17.39
N LEU A 234 -21.92 -28.45 17.04
CA LEU A 234 -21.62 -27.06 16.66
C LEU A 234 -21.05 -26.26 17.84
N GLU A 235 -21.60 -26.40 19.04
CA GLU A 235 -21.07 -25.76 20.25
C GLU A 235 -19.64 -26.23 20.57
N GLU A 236 -19.37 -27.53 20.48
CA GLU A 236 -18.03 -28.10 20.68
C GLU A 236 -17.02 -27.59 19.64
N ASN A 237 -17.41 -27.53 18.36
CA ASN A 237 -16.58 -26.96 17.30
C ASN A 237 -16.31 -25.46 17.52
N LEU A 238 -17.32 -24.71 17.98
CA LEU A 238 -17.18 -23.28 18.27
C LEU A 238 -16.24 -23.04 19.46
N ILE A 239 -16.30 -23.90 20.48
CA ILE A 239 -15.36 -23.87 21.61
C ILE A 239 -13.94 -24.21 21.15
N SER A 240 -13.76 -25.27 20.34
CA SER A 240 -12.45 -25.67 19.82
C SER A 240 -11.83 -24.56 18.97
N THR A 241 -12.58 -24.00 18.02
CA THR A 241 -12.10 -22.91 17.16
C THR A 241 -11.76 -21.65 17.95
N LYS A 242 -12.55 -21.33 19.00
CA LYS A 242 -12.22 -20.23 19.92
C LYS A 242 -10.91 -20.49 20.66
N HIS A 243 -10.67 -21.72 21.12
CA HIS A 243 -9.42 -22.07 21.77
C HIS A 243 -8.22 -21.98 20.81
N ASP A 244 -8.38 -22.44 19.57
CA ASP A 244 -7.33 -22.33 18.56
C ASP A 244 -7.03 -20.88 18.21
N LEU A 245 -8.06 -20.04 18.09
CA LEU A 245 -7.91 -18.60 17.85
C LEU A 245 -7.14 -17.93 18.98
N LEU A 246 -7.50 -18.20 20.25
CA LEU A 246 -6.79 -17.66 21.40
C LEU A 246 -5.32 -18.10 21.41
N LYS A 247 -5.04 -19.36 21.06
CA LYS A 247 -3.68 -19.89 20.98
C LYS A 247 -2.85 -19.18 19.90
N VAL A 248 -3.43 -18.93 18.72
CA VAL A 248 -2.76 -18.17 17.65
C VAL A 248 -2.53 -16.71 18.08
N GLN A 249 -3.49 -16.11 18.77
CA GLN A 249 -3.37 -14.75 19.29
C GLN A 249 -2.23 -14.63 20.32
N ASP A 250 -2.10 -15.59 21.23
CA ASP A 250 -1.00 -15.65 22.19
C ASP A 250 0.35 -15.86 21.50
N GLN A 251 0.42 -16.75 20.49
CA GLN A 251 1.62 -16.96 19.70
C GLN A 251 2.05 -15.70 18.95
N LEU A 252 1.09 -14.96 18.39
CA LEU A 252 1.35 -13.70 17.69
C LEU A 252 1.90 -12.63 18.66
N ALA A 253 1.27 -12.47 19.83
CA ALA A 253 1.74 -11.54 20.85
C ALA A 253 3.17 -11.87 21.34
N MET A 254 3.49 -13.16 21.49
CA MET A 254 4.84 -13.61 21.84
C MET A 254 5.85 -13.32 20.72
N ALA A 255 5.49 -13.57 19.46
CA ALA A 255 6.33 -13.29 18.31
C ALA A 255 6.60 -11.78 18.15
N GLU A 256 5.59 -10.94 18.34
CA GLU A 256 5.73 -9.48 18.33
C GLU A 256 6.69 -9.00 19.42
N LYS A 257 6.57 -9.53 20.63
CA LYS A 257 7.46 -9.19 21.75
C LYS A 257 8.90 -9.63 21.49
N GLU A 258 9.11 -10.79 20.86
CA GLU A 258 10.44 -11.23 20.46
C GLU A 258 11.04 -10.37 19.34
N LEU A 259 10.22 -9.98 18.36
CA LEU A 259 10.65 -9.10 17.28
C LEU A 259 11.06 -7.73 17.82
N GLU A 260 10.27 -7.16 18.72
CA GLU A 260 10.60 -5.90 19.40
C GLU A 260 11.91 -6.02 20.20
N LYS A 261 12.11 -7.13 20.91
CA LYS A 261 13.37 -7.38 21.63
C LYS A 261 14.56 -7.49 20.68
N LYS A 262 14.42 -8.20 19.55
CA LYS A 262 15.47 -8.32 18.51
C LYS A 262 15.76 -6.98 17.86
N PHE A 263 14.72 -6.20 17.57
CA PHE A 263 14.83 -4.84 17.05
C PHE A 263 15.65 -3.95 18.00
N GLN A 264 15.30 -3.93 19.29
CA GLN A 264 16.05 -3.19 20.31
C GLN A 264 17.51 -3.66 20.47
N GLN A 265 17.79 -4.94 20.18
CA GLN A 265 19.14 -5.49 20.18
C GLN A 265 19.92 -5.20 18.89
N THR A 266 19.30 -4.66 17.85
CA THR A 266 19.99 -4.32 16.59
C THR A 266 21.04 -3.23 16.82
N ALA A 267 22.20 -3.36 16.17
CA ALA A 267 23.31 -2.40 16.31
C ALA A 267 22.88 -0.98 15.95
N ALA A 268 22.06 -0.81 14.90
CA ALA A 268 21.52 0.49 14.50
C ALA A 268 20.67 1.14 15.60
N TYR A 269 19.75 0.40 16.23
CA TYR A 269 18.92 0.91 17.31
C TYR A 269 19.74 1.25 18.56
N ARG A 270 20.70 0.39 18.94
CA ARG A 270 21.61 0.65 20.07
C ARG A 270 22.45 1.90 19.84
N ASN A 271 23.03 2.06 18.65
CA ASN A 271 23.82 3.23 18.30
C ASN A 271 22.97 4.51 18.32
N MET A 272 21.75 4.46 17.74
CA MET A 272 20.83 5.59 17.75
C MET A 272 20.42 5.99 19.17
N LYS A 273 20.09 5.01 20.02
CA LYS A 273 19.74 5.22 21.43
C LYS A 273 20.91 5.85 22.22
N GLU A 274 22.14 5.40 21.97
CA GLU A 274 23.33 5.96 22.60
C GLU A 274 23.58 7.41 22.16
N ILE A 275 23.44 7.70 20.87
CA ILE A 275 23.57 9.07 20.34
C ILE A 275 22.50 9.99 20.93
N LEU A 276 21.24 9.54 20.99
CA LEU A 276 20.15 10.31 21.60
C LEU A 276 20.38 10.58 23.08
N SER A 277 20.84 9.58 23.84
CA SER A 277 21.18 9.76 25.25
C SER A 277 22.29 10.80 25.42
N LYS A 278 23.38 10.69 24.66
CA LYS A 278 24.50 11.65 24.71
C LYS A 278 24.06 13.06 24.36
N LYS A 279 23.25 13.23 23.31
CA LYS A 279 22.72 14.56 22.93
C LYS A 279 21.80 15.13 24.01
N ASN A 280 20.95 14.31 24.63
CA ASN A 280 20.11 14.75 25.74
C ASN A 280 20.92 15.18 26.96
N ASP A 281 21.99 14.46 27.28
CA ASP A 281 22.88 14.84 28.38
C ASP A 281 23.65 16.13 28.08
N GLN A 282 24.11 16.31 26.84
CA GLN A 282 24.70 17.57 26.37
C GLN A 282 23.70 18.73 26.46
N ILE A 283 22.44 18.53 26.05
CA ILE A 283 21.39 19.54 26.17
C ILE A 283 21.14 19.87 27.64
N LYS A 284 21.09 18.89 28.53
CA LYS A 284 20.96 19.13 29.99
C LYS A 284 22.13 19.93 30.53
N GLU A 285 23.36 19.62 30.14
CA GLU A 285 24.55 20.38 30.56
C GLU A 285 24.53 21.81 30.02
N LEU A 286 24.16 22.00 28.76
CA LEU A 286 24.04 23.32 28.15
C LEU A 286 22.95 24.14 28.84
N ARG A 287 21.78 23.56 29.11
CA ARG A 287 20.72 24.21 29.90
C ARG A 287 21.21 24.57 31.31
N LYS A 288 21.93 23.68 31.98
CA LYS A 288 22.51 23.94 33.32
C LYS A 288 23.58 25.04 33.29
N LYS A 289 24.34 25.17 32.20
CA LYS A 289 25.30 26.27 31.99
C LYS A 289 24.59 27.58 31.67
N LEU A 290 23.57 27.56 30.81
CA LEU A 290 22.78 28.73 30.43
C LEU A 290 22.04 29.33 31.63
N SER A 291 21.46 28.47 32.48
CA SER A 291 20.78 28.85 33.73
C SER A 291 21.69 29.61 34.72
N LYS A 292 23.02 29.57 34.57
CA LYS A 292 23.93 30.41 35.37
C LYS A 292 24.00 31.86 34.88
N TYR A 293 23.71 32.10 33.61
CA TYR A 293 23.78 33.41 32.96
C TYR A 293 22.41 34.03 32.74
N GLU A 294 21.36 33.21 32.76
CA GLU A 294 19.96 33.59 32.77
C GLU A 294 19.34 32.96 34.04
N PRO A 295 19.44 33.62 35.22
CA PRO A 295 18.61 33.22 36.34
C PRO A 295 17.16 33.47 35.94
N ASP A 296 16.33 32.44 36.05
CA ASP A 296 14.89 32.49 35.76
C ASP A 296 14.26 33.73 36.43
N ASP A 297 13.60 34.56 35.62
CA ASP A 297 12.66 35.59 36.07
C ASP A 297 11.31 34.94 36.42
#